data_AF-A0A945DA66-F1
#
_entry.id   AF-A0A945DA66-F1
#
_cell.length_a   1.000
_cell.length_b   1.000
_cell.length_c   1.000
_cell.angle_alpha   90.00
_cell.angle_beta   90.00
_cell.angle_gamma   90.00
#
_symmetry.space_group_name_H-M   'P 1'
#
loop_
_entity.id
_entity.type
_entity.pdbx_description
1 polymer ?
#
loop_
_entity_poly.entity_id
_entity_poly.type
_entity_poly.pdbx_seq_one_letter_code
_entity_poly.pdbx_strand_id
1 'polypeptide(L)' 'MVKQERRPGESIDSMLRRFKKDIKREGTLLEYKKREFFEKPSDIKKRKLKAAKKRARLQQKANELY' A
#
# COMPACT_ATOMS: atom_id res chain seq x y z
N MET A 1 -12.20 -6.52 -1.57
CA MET A 1 -11.71 -7.77 -2.16
C MET A 1 -11.64 -7.57 -3.67
N VAL A 2 -10.44 -7.64 -4.26
CA VAL A 2 -10.24 -7.36 -5.69
C VAL A 2 -10.91 -8.41 -6.58
N LYS A 3 -11.80 -7.97 -7.48
CA LYS A 3 -12.34 -8.78 -8.58
C LYS A 3 -11.78 -8.25 -9.90
N GLN A 4 -11.12 -9.12 -10.67
CA GLN A 4 -10.61 -8.79 -12.00
C GLN A 4 -11.23 -9.74 -13.02
N GLU A 5 -11.81 -9.20 -14.09
CA GLU A 5 -12.32 -9.97 -15.22
C GLU A 5 -11.34 -9.86 -16.40
N ARG A 6 -11.25 -10.94 -17.20
CA ARG A 6 -10.37 -11.00 -18.37
C ARG A 6 -10.91 -10.07 -19.44
N ARG A 7 -10.07 -9.17 -19.95
CA ARG A 7 -10.45 -8.31 -21.07
C ARG A 7 -10.35 -9.08 -22.40
N PRO A 8 -11.21 -8.78 -23.39
CA PRO A 8 -11.11 -9.39 -24.71
C PRO A 8 -9.74 -9.08 -25.33
N GLY A 9 -9.07 -10.12 -25.86
CA GLY A 9 -7.71 -10.02 -26.41
C GLY A 9 -6.56 -9.97 -25.39
N GLU A 10 -6.83 -10.02 -24.08
CA GLU A 10 -5.80 -9.99 -23.05
C GLU A 10 -5.20 -11.40 -22.80
N SER A 11 -3.86 -11.46 -22.70
CA SER A 11 -3.13 -12.64 -22.23
C SER A 11 -3.29 -12.80 -20.71
N ILE A 12 -3.32 -14.05 -20.25
CA ILE A 12 -3.49 -14.40 -18.83
C ILE A 12 -2.43 -13.74 -17.94
N ASP A 13 -1.19 -13.61 -18.40
CA ASP A 13 -0.11 -12.96 -17.63
C ASP A 13 -0.39 -11.46 -17.39
N SER A 14 -0.95 -10.76 -18.38
CA SER A 14 -1.34 -9.35 -18.25
C SER A 14 -2.43 -9.16 -17.19
N MET A 15 -3.46 -10.02 -17.23
CA MET A 15 -4.53 -10.02 -16.24
C MET A 15 -3.96 -10.25 -14.82
N LEU A 16 -3.03 -11.19 -14.67
CA LEU A 16 -2.40 -11.51 -13.39
C LEU A 16 -1.55 -10.36 -12.86
N ARG A 17 -0.83 -9.64 -13.72
CA ARG A 17 -0.06 -8.44 -13.33
C ARG A 17 -0.97 -7.34 -12.81
N ARG A 18 -2.09 -7.08 -13.49
CA ARG A 18 -3.07 -6.08 -13.02
C ARG A 18 -3.67 -6.49 -11.68
N PHE A 19 -4.08 -7.76 -11.55
CA PHE A 19 -4.61 -8.29 -10.29
C PHE A 19 -3.63 -8.12 -9.13
N LYS A 20 -2.34 -8.44 -9.32
CA LYS A 20 -1.28 -8.20 -8.32
C LYS A 20 -1.12 -6.71 -7.99
N LYS A 21 -1.25 -5.82 -8.97
CA LYS A 21 -1.20 -4.36 -8.76
C LYS A 21 -2.41 -3.87 -7.96
N ASP A 22 -3.59 -4.38 -8.25
CA ASP A 22 -4.83 -4.00 -7.58
C ASP A 22 -4.85 -4.50 -6.13
N ILE A 23 -4.36 -5.72 -5.84
CA ILE A 23 -4.16 -6.20 -4.46
C ILE A 23 -3.19 -5.28 -3.69
N LYS A 24 -2.09 -4.89 -4.32
CA LYS A 24 -1.11 -3.97 -3.71
C LYS A 24 -1.71 -2.59 -3.45
N ARG A 25 -2.60 -2.11 -4.33
CA ARG A 25 -3.31 -0.83 -4.18
C ARG A 25 -4.33 -0.88 -3.05
N GLU A 26 -5.13 -1.96 -2.97
CA GLU A 26 -6.11 -2.15 -1.89
C GLU A 26 -5.39 -2.22 -0.52
N GLY A 27 -4.16 -2.74 -0.49
CA GLY A 27 -3.36 -2.77 0.73
C GLY A 27 -3.81 -3.84 1.72
N THR A 28 -4.67 -4.77 1.29
CA THR A 28 -5.23 -5.88 2.07
C THR A 28 -4.14 -6.67 2.81
N LEU A 29 -3.02 -6.97 2.13
CA LEU A 29 -1.86 -7.64 2.73
C LEU A 29 -1.17 -6.80 3.82
N LEU A 30 -1.10 -5.48 3.64
CA LEU A 30 -0.51 -4.58 4.64
C LEU A 30 -1.43 -4.41 5.85
N GLU A 31 -2.74 -4.48 5.64
CA GLU A 31 -3.72 -4.44 6.72
C GLU A 31 -3.69 -5.74 7.53
N TYR A 32 -3.65 -6.89 6.85
CA TYR A 32 -3.52 -8.19 7.50
C TYR A 32 -2.30 -8.21 8.45
N LYS A 33 -1.12 -7.84 7.95
CA LYS A 33 0.11 -7.76 8.76
C LYS A 33 0.04 -6.81 9.95
N LYS A 34 -0.75 -5.74 9.86
CA LYS A 34 -0.96 -4.80 10.98
C LYS A 34 -1.90 -5.35 12.04
N ARG A 35 -2.78 -6.29 11.65
CA ARG A 35 -3.79 -6.91 12.52
C ARG A 35 -3.33 -8.26 13.10
N GLU A 36 -2.21 -8.81 12.63
CA GLU A 36 -1.61 -10.05 13.15
C GLU A 36 -1.33 -9.99 14.66
N PHE A 37 -0.99 -8.80 15.18
CA PHE A 37 -0.72 -8.59 16.59
C PHE A 37 -1.52 -7.41 17.13
N PHE A 38 -1.88 -7.46 18.41
CA PHE A 38 -2.49 -6.33 19.08
C PHE A 38 -1.47 -5.20 19.26
N GLU A 39 -1.78 -4.03 18.70
CA GLU A 39 -1.02 -2.80 18.91
C GLU A 39 -1.83 -1.88 19.83
N LYS A 40 -1.23 -1.42 20.93
CA LYS A 40 -1.90 -0.49 21.84
C LYS A 40 -2.29 0.79 21.10
N PRO A 41 -3.42 1.44 21.46
CA PRO A 41 -3.88 2.65 20.78
C PRO A 41 -2.84 3.79 20.78
N SER A 42 -2.02 3.89 21.83
CA SER A 42 -0.89 4.83 21.90
C SER A 42 0.18 4.55 20.83
N ASP A 43 0.48 3.27 20.59
CA ASP A 43 1.54 2.85 19.68
C ASP A 43 1.10 3.00 18.23
N ILE A 44 -0.19 2.73 17.94
CA ILE A 44 -0.82 3.06 16.66
C ILE A 44 -0.67 4.56 16.34
N LYS A 45 -0.98 5.44 17.31
CA LYS A 45 -0.83 6.90 17.15
C LYS A 45 0.63 7.28 16.88
N LYS A 46 1.58 6.75 17.66
CA LYS A 46 3.03 6.99 17.48
C LYS A 46 3.51 6.52 16.11
N ARG A 47 3.12 5.33 15.66
CA ARG A 47 3.48 4.76 14.36
C ARG A 47 2.95 5.60 13.20
N LYS A 48 1.69 6.05 13.27
CA LYS A 48 1.09 6.96 12.26
C LYS A 48 1.86 8.28 12.16
N LEU A 49 2.18 8.90 13.30
CA LEU A 49 2.94 10.16 13.34
C LEU A 49 4.35 9.99 12.74
N LYS A 50 5.07 8.93 13.12
CA LYS A 50 6.40 8.63 12.58
C LYS A 50 6.38 8.42 11.07
N ALA A 51 5.37 7.72 10.55
CA ALA A 51 5.18 7.52 9.12
C ALA A 51 4.90 8.84 8.37
N ALA A 52 4.08 9.73 8.93
CA ALA A 52 3.79 11.04 8.35
C ALA A 52 5.05 11.92 8.31
N LYS A 53 5.80 12.01 9.43
CA LYS A 53 7.06 12.76 9.49
C LYS A 53 8.08 12.26 8.45
N LYS A 54 8.20 10.93 8.30
CA LYS A 54 9.08 10.35 7.28
C LYS A 54 8.66 10.75 5.86
N ARG A 55 7.36 10.73 5.55
CA ARG A 55 6.84 11.16 4.23
C ARG A 55 7.14 12.63 3.94
N ALA A 56 6.88 13.52 4.91
CA ALA A 56 7.17 14.94 4.77
C ALA A 56 8.65 15.21 4.50
N ARG A 57 9.56 14.55 5.25
CA ARG A 57 11.02 14.67 5.03
C ARG A 57 11.44 14.20 3.63
N LEU A 58 10.86 13.12 3.14
CA LEU A 58 11.17 12.61 1.79
C LEU A 58 10.67 13.58 0.70
N GLN A 59 9.51 14.20 0.91
CA GLN A 59 8.95 15.19 -0.01
C GLN A 59 9.79 16.47 -0.03
N GLN A 60 10.21 16.97 1.14
CA GLN A 60 11.13 18.12 1.22
C GLN A 60 12.43 17.84 0.46
N LYS A 61 13.04 16.67 0.69
CA LYS A 61 14.25 16.26 -0.03
C LYS A 61 14.04 16.17 -1.55
N ALA A 62 12.87 15.73 -2.00
CA ALA A 62 12.54 15.67 -3.42
C ALA A 62 12.35 17.06 -4.03
N ASN A 63 11.76 17.99 -3.28
CA ASN A 63 11.59 19.39 -3.69
C ASN A 63 12.92 20.16 -3.71
N GLU A 64 13.89 19.79 -2.87
CA GLU A 64 15.25 20.37 -2.87
C GLU A 64 16.11 19.87 -4.04
N LEU A 65 15.69 18.78 -4.71
CA LEU A 65 16.41 18.14 -5.81
C LEU A 65 15.95 18.59 -7.21
N TYR A 66 14.98 19.51 -7.28
CA TYR A 66 14.40 20.11 -8.49
C TYR A 66 14.44 21.63 -8.39
#